data_AF-A0A173XZ26-F1
#
_entry.id   AF-A0A173XZ26-F1
#
_cell.length_a   1.000
_cell.length_b   1.000
_cell.length_c   1.000
_cell.angle_alpha   90.00
_cell.angle_beta   90.00
_cell.angle_gamma   90.00
#
_symmetry.space_group_name_H-M   'P 1'
#
loop_
_entity.id
_entity.type
_entity.pdbx_description
1 polymer ?
#
loop_
_entity_poly.entity_id
_entity_poly.type
_entity_poly.pdbx_seq_one_letter_code
_entity_poly.pdbx_strand_id
1 'polypeptide(L)'
;MVKENYLSILKTFFIALIFLVIGGIIGVKFIPATFRYMLNIAFFVVVLFSAFSKRGGLIRNKASMYTYAFILGILTGSTYVYYFARLGPEIFISCIVGVLLVFAFAYFLALRTSEEKIMKLSPIIWGGILALIILEFINIFFFRFGIFDLLLSTAGILIYSLYAIYIMKSIQSRCRYGRLSEGEVVQLSYSIFISFLNLLLDLLRFMSIISDDN
;
A
#
# COMPACT_ATOMS: atom_id res chain seq x y z
N MET A 1 -0.25 14.61 23.92
CA MET A 1 0.24 13.22 23.76
C MET A 1 -0.45 12.43 22.65
N VAL A 2 -1.73 12.02 22.76
CA VAL A 2 -2.41 11.24 21.69
C VAL A 2 -2.34 11.93 20.33
N LYS A 3 -2.71 13.22 20.28
CA LYS A 3 -2.63 14.06 19.06
C LYS A 3 -1.22 14.12 18.47
N GLU A 4 -0.18 14.21 19.30
CA GLU A 4 1.22 14.22 18.84
C GLU A 4 1.64 12.90 18.21
N ASN A 5 1.21 11.77 18.77
CA ASN A 5 1.48 10.45 18.20
C ASN A 5 0.87 10.32 16.79
N TYR A 6 -0.42 10.68 16.64
CA TYR A 6 -1.08 10.69 15.33
C TYR A 6 -0.37 11.61 14.33
N LEU A 7 -0.01 12.83 14.76
CA LEU A 7 0.69 13.77 13.90
C LEU A 7 2.06 13.23 13.47
N SER A 8 2.79 12.58 14.38
CA SER A 8 4.11 12.00 14.09
C SER A 8 4.01 10.85 13.07
N ILE A 9 2.99 9.99 13.20
CA ILE A 9 2.71 8.90 12.26
C ILE A 9 2.36 9.48 10.88
N LEU A 10 1.37 10.38 10.82
CA LEU A 10 0.93 10.97 9.56
C LEU A 10 2.04 11.76 8.87
N LYS A 11 2.81 12.56 9.62
CA LYS A 11 3.96 13.29 9.07
C LYS A 11 4.99 12.32 8.48
N THR A 12 5.28 11.22 9.16
CA THR A 12 6.23 10.23 8.67
C THR A 12 5.71 9.54 7.40
N PHE A 13 4.42 9.20 7.35
CA PHE A 13 3.75 8.68 6.16
C PHE A 13 3.78 9.65 4.97
N PHE A 14 3.39 10.92 5.16
CA PHE A 14 3.37 11.91 4.08
C PHE A 14 4.76 12.24 3.54
N ILE A 15 5.77 12.30 4.40
CA ILE A 15 7.16 12.48 3.94
C ILE A 15 7.59 11.28 3.09
N ALA A 16 7.25 10.04 3.48
CA ALA A 16 7.54 8.87 2.66
C ALA A 16 6.84 8.92 1.30
N LEU A 17 5.60 9.43 1.21
CA LEU A 17 4.94 9.67 -0.08
C LEU A 17 5.70 10.69 -0.95
N ILE A 18 6.26 11.74 -0.37
CA ILE A 18 7.10 12.70 -1.12
C ILE A 18 8.33 11.98 -1.70
N PHE A 19 9.03 11.16 -0.90
CA PHE A 19 10.16 10.37 -1.37
C PHE A 19 9.76 9.37 -2.46
N LEU A 20 8.59 8.74 -2.35
CA LEU A 20 8.03 7.88 -3.39
C LEU A 20 7.83 8.65 -4.70
N VAL A 21 7.23 9.85 -4.66
CA VAL A 21 6.99 10.68 -5.86
C VAL A 21 8.30 11.11 -6.50
N ILE A 22 9.28 11.58 -5.71
CA ILE A 22 10.60 11.96 -6.22
C ILE A 22 11.28 10.75 -6.86
N GLY A 23 11.26 9.60 -6.18
CA GLY A 23 11.77 8.35 -6.71
C GLY A 23 11.10 7.96 -8.03
N GLY A 24 9.77 8.08 -8.10
CA GLY A 24 8.99 7.78 -9.30
C GLY A 24 9.35 8.66 -10.50
N ILE A 25 9.50 9.97 -10.30
CA ILE A 25 9.92 10.90 -11.35
C ILE A 25 11.31 10.53 -11.89
N ILE A 26 12.25 10.19 -10.99
CA ILE A 26 13.60 9.73 -11.36
C ILE A 26 13.50 8.39 -12.11
N GLY A 27 12.79 7.40 -11.57
CA GLY A 27 12.63 6.09 -12.20
C GLY A 27 12.09 6.17 -13.63
N VAL A 28 11.06 7.00 -13.86
CA VAL A 28 10.47 7.17 -15.19
C VAL A 28 11.44 7.80 -16.18
N LYS A 29 12.26 8.77 -15.75
CA LYS A 29 13.23 9.46 -16.61
C LYS A 29 14.46 8.60 -16.93
N PHE A 30 14.95 7.85 -15.95
CA PHE A 30 16.22 7.14 -16.06
C PHE A 30 16.09 5.67 -16.43
N ILE A 31 14.91 5.04 -16.28
CA ILE A 31 14.72 3.62 -16.63
C ILE A 31 14.13 3.50 -18.05
N PRO A 32 14.91 2.96 -19.01
CA PRO A 32 14.46 2.78 -20.39
C PRO A 32 13.21 1.90 -20.47
N ALA A 33 12.35 2.16 -21.48
CA ALA A 33 11.10 1.45 -21.69
C ALA A 33 11.28 -0.08 -21.77
N THR A 34 12.40 -0.53 -22.34
CA THR A 34 12.78 -1.95 -22.47
C THR A 34 12.89 -2.68 -21.12
N PHE A 35 13.31 -1.98 -20.05
CA PHE A 35 13.45 -2.56 -18.72
C PHE A 35 12.17 -2.46 -17.87
N ARG A 36 11.15 -1.73 -18.33
CA ARG A 36 9.93 -1.49 -17.54
C ARG A 36 9.12 -2.77 -17.32
N TYR A 37 9.16 -3.74 -18.23
CA TYR A 37 8.55 -5.05 -18.03
C TYR A 37 9.25 -5.86 -16.92
N MET A 38 10.58 -5.75 -16.79
CA MET A 38 11.33 -6.39 -15.69
C MET A 38 11.08 -5.68 -14.34
N LEU A 39 10.71 -4.39 -14.35
CA LEU A 39 10.37 -3.65 -13.13
C LEU A 39 9.07 -4.12 -12.48
N ASN A 40 8.09 -4.64 -13.21
CA ASN A 40 6.87 -5.21 -12.60
C ASN A 40 7.22 -6.40 -11.69
N ILE A 41 8.23 -7.19 -12.05
CA ILE A 41 8.77 -8.27 -11.20
C ILE A 41 9.50 -7.70 -9.99
N ALA A 42 10.32 -6.66 -10.17
CA ALA A 42 11.03 -5.99 -9.08
C ALA A 42 10.06 -5.31 -8.09
N PHE A 43 8.98 -4.69 -8.59
CA PHE A 43 7.87 -4.17 -7.80
C PHE A 43 7.24 -5.27 -6.97
N PHE A 44 6.91 -6.40 -7.60
CA PHE A 44 6.31 -7.53 -6.93
C PHE A 44 7.22 -8.10 -5.82
N VAL A 45 8.53 -8.18 -6.07
CA VAL A 45 9.55 -8.56 -5.07
C VAL A 45 9.64 -7.55 -3.92
N VAL A 46 9.48 -6.25 -4.19
CA VAL A 46 9.50 -5.22 -3.13
C VAL A 46 8.21 -5.22 -2.32
N VAL A 47 7.03 -5.47 -2.92
CA VAL A 47 5.77 -5.67 -2.19
C VAL A 47 5.86 -6.93 -1.30
N LEU A 48 6.42 -8.02 -1.82
CA LEU A 48 6.78 -9.22 -1.05
C LEU A 48 7.67 -8.88 0.14
N PHE A 49 8.82 -8.25 -0.11
CA PHE A 49 9.76 -7.83 0.93
C PHE A 49 9.07 -6.93 1.95
N SER A 50 8.11 -6.11 1.51
CA SER A 50 7.43 -5.15 2.36
C SER A 50 6.48 -5.80 3.37
N ALA A 51 5.79 -6.86 2.96
CA ALA A 51 4.87 -7.63 3.78
C ALA A 51 5.62 -8.42 4.86
N PHE A 52 6.82 -8.92 4.55
CA PHE A 52 7.68 -9.65 5.48
C PHE A 52 8.60 -8.72 6.33
N SER A 53 8.87 -7.48 5.88
CA SER A 53 9.72 -6.52 6.60
C SER A 53 9.18 -6.13 7.98
N LYS A 54 7.90 -6.36 8.27
CA LYS A 54 7.31 -6.14 9.61
C LYS A 54 7.94 -7.02 10.70
N ARG A 55 8.44 -8.21 10.35
CA ARG A 55 9.10 -9.13 11.30
C ARG A 55 10.63 -9.08 11.24
N GLY A 56 11.22 -8.64 10.13
CA GLY A 56 12.66 -8.70 9.87
C GLY A 56 13.50 -7.51 10.34
N GLY A 57 12.90 -6.40 10.80
CA GLY A 57 13.65 -5.27 11.35
C GLY A 57 14.47 -4.47 10.33
N LEU A 58 14.11 -4.48 9.04
CA LEU A 58 14.79 -3.69 8.01
C LEU A 58 14.43 -2.19 8.09
N ILE A 59 13.18 -1.87 8.44
CA ILE A 59 12.67 -0.49 8.53
C ILE A 59 12.42 -0.15 10.00
N ARG A 60 13.43 0.38 10.68
CA ARG A 60 13.41 0.65 12.14
C ARG A 60 13.39 2.13 12.49
N ASN A 61 13.84 2.97 11.57
CA ASN A 61 13.96 4.41 11.76
C ASN A 61 13.45 5.18 10.54
N LYS A 62 13.24 6.49 10.69
CA LYS A 62 12.66 7.31 9.61
C LYS A 62 13.51 7.30 8.34
N ALA A 63 14.84 7.32 8.47
CA ALA A 63 15.75 7.27 7.34
C ALA A 63 15.54 6.01 6.50
N SER A 64 15.53 4.83 7.12
CA SER A 64 15.29 3.55 6.44
C SER A 64 13.92 3.52 5.72
N MET A 65 12.89 4.12 6.31
CA MET A 65 11.56 4.21 5.68
C MET A 65 11.58 5.13 4.46
N TYR A 66 12.26 6.28 4.53
CA TYR A 66 12.33 7.23 3.41
C TYR A 66 13.20 6.70 2.26
N THR A 67 14.31 6.04 2.57
CA THR A 67 15.12 5.32 1.58
C THR A 67 14.32 4.22 0.90
N TYR A 68 13.58 3.43 1.68
CA TYR A 68 12.70 2.41 1.15
C TYR A 68 11.64 3.02 0.21
N ALA A 69 10.96 4.08 0.64
CA ALA A 69 9.95 4.75 -0.17
C ALA A 69 10.51 5.33 -1.47
N PHE A 70 11.72 5.90 -1.41
CA PHE A 70 12.41 6.42 -2.59
C PHE A 70 12.76 5.31 -3.60
N ILE A 71 13.35 4.21 -3.14
CA ILE A 71 13.67 3.06 -3.99
C ILE A 71 12.41 2.45 -4.58
N LEU A 72 11.37 2.26 -3.75
CA LEU A 72 10.07 1.79 -4.22
C LEU A 72 9.51 2.74 -5.30
N GLY A 73 9.64 4.05 -5.12
CA GLY A 73 9.25 5.06 -6.09
C GLY A 73 9.94 4.85 -7.44
N ILE A 74 11.26 4.69 -7.45
CA ILE A 74 12.04 4.42 -8.67
C ILE A 74 11.52 3.19 -9.41
N LEU A 75 11.20 2.12 -8.66
CA LEU A 75 10.74 0.85 -9.24
C LEU A 75 9.29 0.90 -9.72
N THR A 76 8.45 1.76 -9.13
CA THR A 76 6.99 1.80 -9.38
C THR A 76 6.53 2.98 -10.21
N GLY A 77 7.39 3.97 -10.44
CA GLY A 77 7.03 5.20 -11.14
C GLY A 77 6.43 4.94 -12.52
N SER A 78 6.97 3.97 -13.27
CA SER A 78 6.44 3.58 -14.58
C SER A 78 5.03 3.00 -14.51
N THR A 79 4.70 2.26 -13.45
CA THR A 79 3.39 1.66 -13.25
C THR A 79 2.34 2.73 -12.97
N TYR A 80 2.65 3.70 -12.12
CA TYR A 80 1.73 4.81 -11.86
C TYR A 80 1.56 5.71 -13.08
N VAL A 81 2.63 5.98 -13.83
CA VAL A 81 2.54 6.75 -15.10
C VAL A 81 1.72 6.00 -16.14
N TYR A 82 1.84 4.67 -16.23
CA TYR A 82 1.00 3.85 -17.10
C TYR A 82 -0.50 4.05 -16.79
N TYR A 83 -0.90 3.88 -15.53
CA TYR A 83 -2.30 4.06 -15.15
C TYR A 83 -2.77 5.51 -15.30
N PHE A 84 -1.92 6.49 -15.00
CA PHE A 84 -2.23 7.91 -15.21
C PHE A 84 -2.50 8.22 -16.69
N ALA A 85 -1.66 7.71 -17.60
CA ALA A 85 -1.82 7.89 -19.03
C ALA A 85 -3.04 7.15 -19.59
N ARG A 86 -3.35 5.96 -19.06
CA ARG A 86 -4.48 5.12 -19.50
C ARG A 86 -5.83 5.68 -19.03
N LEU A 87 -5.94 6.04 -17.76
CA LEU A 87 -7.19 6.45 -17.12
C LEU A 87 -7.46 7.96 -17.20
N GLY A 88 -6.42 8.74 -17.52
CA GLY A 88 -6.48 10.19 -17.41
C GLY A 88 -6.42 10.69 -15.96
N PRO A 89 -6.21 12.01 -15.79
CA PRO A 89 -5.98 12.61 -14.47
C PRO A 89 -7.21 12.52 -13.54
N GLU A 90 -8.43 12.63 -14.08
CA GLU A 90 -9.66 12.67 -13.29
C GLU A 90 -9.92 11.35 -12.56
N ILE A 91 -9.88 10.22 -13.28
CA ILE A 91 -10.06 8.89 -12.71
C ILE A 91 -8.89 8.54 -11.78
N PHE A 92 -7.67 8.88 -12.16
CA PHE A 92 -6.48 8.62 -11.33
C PHE A 92 -6.56 9.33 -9.97
N ILE A 93 -6.91 10.62 -9.96
CA ILE A 93 -7.10 11.40 -8.72
C ILE A 93 -8.29 10.84 -7.92
N SER A 94 -9.38 10.45 -8.59
CA SER A 94 -10.53 9.84 -7.94
C SER A 94 -10.17 8.53 -7.22
N CYS A 95 -9.26 7.72 -7.78
CA CYS A 95 -8.74 6.52 -7.12
C CYS A 95 -7.97 6.88 -5.83
N ILE A 96 -7.12 7.92 -5.87
CA ILE A 96 -6.41 8.39 -4.67
C ILE A 96 -7.41 8.83 -3.59
N VAL A 97 -8.42 9.61 -3.96
CA VAL A 97 -9.49 10.02 -3.04
C VAL A 97 -10.24 8.81 -2.48
N GLY A 98 -10.54 7.82 -3.33
CA GLY A 98 -11.16 6.56 -2.93
C GLY A 98 -10.36 5.83 -1.84
N VAL A 99 -9.05 5.70 -2.01
CA VAL A 99 -8.16 5.11 -0.97
C VAL A 99 -8.23 5.90 0.33
N LEU A 100 -8.17 7.24 0.26
CA LEU A 100 -8.27 8.09 1.45
C LEU A 100 -9.62 7.91 2.17
N LEU A 101 -10.72 7.77 1.42
CA LEU A 101 -12.04 7.49 1.98
C LEU A 101 -12.10 6.12 2.65
N VAL A 102 -11.47 5.08 2.08
CA VAL A 102 -11.36 3.76 2.72
C VAL A 102 -10.65 3.87 4.07
N PHE A 103 -9.52 4.59 4.15
CA PHE A 103 -8.82 4.80 5.42
C PHE A 103 -9.64 5.63 6.42
N ALA A 104 -10.36 6.65 5.96
CA ALA A 104 -11.24 7.44 6.81
C ALA A 104 -12.38 6.58 7.39
N PHE A 105 -13.04 5.77 6.54
CA PHE A 105 -14.08 4.86 6.98
C PHE A 105 -13.54 3.78 7.93
N ALA A 106 -12.37 3.22 7.62
CA ALA A 106 -11.68 2.26 8.46
C ALA A 106 -11.37 2.83 9.85
N TYR A 107 -11.00 4.11 9.95
CA TYR A 107 -10.79 4.78 11.23
C TYR A 107 -12.06 4.79 12.09
N PHE A 108 -13.19 5.22 11.52
CA PHE A 108 -14.47 5.24 12.24
C PHE A 108 -14.94 3.85 12.63
N LEU A 109 -14.76 2.86 11.75
CA LEU A 109 -15.14 1.48 12.04
C LEU A 109 -14.25 0.85 13.12
N ALA A 110 -12.95 1.16 13.13
CA ALA A 110 -12.01 0.72 14.16
C ALA A 110 -12.35 1.27 15.56
N LEU A 111 -12.92 2.49 15.65
CA LEU A 111 -13.40 3.04 16.93
C LEU A 111 -14.52 2.18 17.53
N ARG A 112 -15.38 1.61 16.69
CA ARG A 112 -16.54 0.80 17.09
C ARG A 112 -16.21 -0.70 17.25
N THR A 113 -15.03 -1.13 16.86
CA THR A 113 -14.64 -2.54 16.87
C THR A 113 -13.77 -2.85 18.10
N SER A 114 -14.01 -3.97 18.78
CA SER A 114 -13.18 -4.40 19.92
C SER A 114 -11.83 -4.96 19.45
N GLU A 115 -10.82 -4.90 20.31
CA GLU A 115 -9.49 -5.47 19.99
C GLU A 115 -9.55 -6.98 19.78
N GLU A 116 -10.36 -7.68 20.58
CA GLU A 116 -10.59 -9.12 20.43
C GLU A 116 -11.15 -9.49 19.04
N LYS A 117 -12.11 -8.72 18.51
CA LYS A 117 -12.66 -8.95 17.17
C LYS A 117 -11.59 -8.76 16.09
N ILE A 118 -10.74 -7.73 16.22
CA ILE A 118 -9.64 -7.50 15.28
C ILE A 118 -8.57 -8.59 15.39
N MET A 119 -8.28 -9.08 16.59
CA MET A 119 -7.36 -10.21 16.78
C MET A 119 -7.88 -11.49 16.13
N LYS A 120 -9.18 -11.77 16.20
CA LYS A 120 -9.81 -12.91 15.50
C LYS A 120 -9.79 -12.75 13.97
N LEU A 121 -9.87 -11.52 13.47
CA LEU A 121 -9.80 -11.23 12.02
C LEU A 121 -8.36 -11.24 11.48
N SER A 122 -7.37 -11.04 12.35
CA SER A 122 -5.96 -10.94 11.99
C SER A 122 -5.46 -12.12 11.15
N PRO A 123 -5.68 -13.41 11.51
CA PRO A 123 -5.21 -14.54 10.70
C PRO A 123 -5.80 -14.55 9.28
N ILE A 124 -7.08 -14.17 9.14
CA ILE A 124 -7.77 -14.11 7.84
C ILE A 124 -7.14 -13.02 6.98
N ILE A 125 -6.86 -11.84 7.55
CA ILE A 125 -6.21 -10.75 6.82
C ILE A 125 -4.79 -11.14 6.38
N TRP A 126 -3.98 -11.69 7.30
CA TRP A 126 -2.61 -12.09 6.96
C TRP A 126 -2.58 -13.23 5.95
N GLY A 127 -3.48 -14.21 6.08
CA GLY A 127 -3.65 -15.29 5.11
C GLY A 127 -4.08 -14.76 3.74
N GLY A 128 -5.01 -13.81 3.70
CA GLY A 128 -5.45 -13.15 2.47
C GLY A 128 -4.34 -12.36 1.79
N ILE A 129 -3.58 -11.55 2.52
CA ILE A 129 -2.43 -10.82 1.99
C ILE A 129 -1.39 -11.80 1.43
N LEU A 130 -1.10 -12.88 2.14
CA LEU A 130 -0.15 -13.91 1.67
C LEU A 130 -0.66 -14.62 0.42
N ALA A 131 -1.95 -14.95 0.36
CA ALA A 131 -2.57 -15.57 -0.81
C ALA A 131 -2.53 -14.63 -2.02
N LEU A 132 -2.88 -13.35 -1.85
CA LEU A 132 -2.81 -12.35 -2.92
C LEU A 132 -1.40 -12.24 -3.48
N ILE A 133 -0.40 -12.18 -2.58
CA ILE A 133 1.00 -12.19 -2.97
C ILE A 133 1.31 -13.43 -3.82
N ILE A 134 1.00 -14.64 -3.35
CA ILE A 134 1.28 -15.86 -4.11
C ILE A 134 0.58 -15.85 -5.48
N LEU A 135 -0.68 -15.41 -5.53
CA LEU A 135 -1.45 -15.34 -6.76
C LEU A 135 -0.90 -14.28 -7.73
N GLU A 136 -0.47 -13.12 -7.26
CA GLU A 136 0.19 -12.10 -8.08
C GLU A 136 1.53 -12.59 -8.62
N PHE A 137 2.30 -13.35 -7.83
CA PHE A 137 3.52 -13.98 -8.32
C PHE A 137 3.23 -14.95 -9.46
N ILE A 138 2.23 -15.82 -9.29
CA ILE A 138 1.83 -16.78 -10.32
C ILE A 138 1.30 -16.04 -11.56
N ASN A 139 0.54 -14.97 -11.38
CA ASN A 139 -0.01 -14.15 -12.46
C ASN A 139 1.06 -13.64 -13.41
N ILE A 140 2.18 -13.15 -12.87
CA ILE A 140 3.32 -12.62 -13.64
C ILE A 140 3.86 -13.64 -14.65
N PHE A 141 3.87 -14.94 -14.31
CA PHE A 141 4.44 -15.98 -15.16
C PHE A 141 3.41 -16.72 -16.02
N PHE A 142 2.19 -16.93 -15.51
CA PHE A 142 1.26 -17.89 -16.10
C PHE A 142 0.00 -17.27 -16.72
N PHE A 143 -0.54 -16.22 -16.14
CA PHE A 143 -1.86 -15.69 -16.50
C PHE A 143 -1.70 -14.30 -17.12
N ARG A 144 -1.24 -14.25 -18.38
CA ARG A 144 -1.12 -12.98 -19.10
C ARG A 144 -2.51 -12.44 -19.50
N PHE A 145 -3.02 -11.53 -18.66
CA PHE A 145 -4.12 -10.57 -18.88
C PHE A 145 -5.57 -11.08 -18.97
N GLY A 146 -6.48 -10.38 -18.28
CA GLY A 146 -7.94 -10.51 -18.42
C GLY A 146 -8.70 -10.64 -17.09
N ILE A 147 -9.71 -11.53 -17.05
CA ILE A 147 -10.61 -11.76 -15.89
C ILE A 147 -9.85 -12.08 -14.59
N PHE A 148 -8.67 -12.72 -14.69
CA PHE A 148 -7.86 -13.04 -13.51
C PHE A 148 -7.32 -11.77 -12.82
N ASP A 149 -6.89 -10.75 -13.58
CA ASP A 149 -6.47 -9.47 -13.02
C ASP A 149 -7.63 -8.71 -12.36
N LEU A 150 -8.84 -8.85 -12.91
CA LEU A 150 -10.06 -8.27 -12.34
C LEU A 150 -10.41 -8.93 -11.01
N LEU A 151 -10.40 -10.27 -10.95
CA LEU A 151 -10.65 -11.02 -9.73
C LEU A 151 -9.60 -10.70 -8.67
N LEU A 152 -8.33 -10.64 -9.07
CA LEU A 152 -7.22 -10.38 -8.16
C LEU A 152 -7.27 -8.95 -7.60
N SER A 153 -7.51 -7.94 -8.44
CA SER A 153 -7.68 -6.56 -7.98
C SER A 153 -8.91 -6.40 -7.09
N THR A 154 -10.02 -7.04 -7.41
CA THR A 154 -11.23 -7.03 -6.57
C THR A 154 -10.96 -7.65 -5.19
N ALA A 155 -10.30 -8.81 -5.16
CA ALA A 155 -9.90 -9.45 -3.90
C ALA A 155 -8.89 -8.59 -3.12
N GLY A 156 -7.95 -7.96 -3.82
CA GLY A 156 -6.99 -6.99 -3.30
C GLY A 156 -7.66 -5.83 -2.58
N ILE A 157 -8.60 -5.15 -3.25
CA ILE A 157 -9.39 -4.05 -2.69
C ILE A 157 -10.07 -4.47 -1.38
N LEU A 158 -10.73 -5.63 -1.37
CA LEU A 158 -11.43 -6.14 -0.18
C LEU A 158 -10.45 -6.42 0.98
N ILE A 159 -9.36 -7.14 0.71
CA ILE A 159 -8.39 -7.54 1.74
C ILE A 159 -7.66 -6.33 2.31
N TYR A 160 -7.18 -5.40 1.46
CA TYR A 160 -6.50 -4.20 1.92
C TYR A 160 -7.44 -3.20 2.61
N SER A 161 -8.73 -3.17 2.25
CA SER A 161 -9.74 -2.41 2.99
C SER A 161 -9.95 -2.96 4.41
N LEU A 162 -10.04 -4.29 4.56
CA LEU A 162 -10.11 -4.93 5.88
C LEU A 162 -8.83 -4.69 6.69
N TYR A 163 -7.68 -4.75 6.02
CA TYR A 163 -6.39 -4.46 6.64
C TYR A 163 -6.26 -3.01 7.10
N ALA A 164 -6.85 -2.04 6.39
CA ALA A 164 -6.92 -0.66 6.84
C ALA A 164 -7.62 -0.53 8.19
N ILE A 165 -8.69 -1.30 8.45
CA ILE A 165 -9.38 -1.35 9.75
C ILE A 165 -8.42 -1.88 10.82
N TYR A 166 -7.70 -2.96 10.54
CA TYR A 166 -6.69 -3.52 11.44
C TYR A 166 -5.61 -2.49 11.79
N ILE A 167 -5.08 -1.77 10.79
CA ILE A 167 -4.07 -0.72 10.98
C ILE A 167 -4.63 0.38 11.88
N MET A 168 -5.82 0.89 11.58
CA MET A 168 -6.44 1.97 12.35
C MET A 168 -6.70 1.55 13.79
N LYS A 169 -7.13 0.30 14.03
CA LYS A 169 -7.26 -0.22 15.40
C LYS A 169 -5.91 -0.29 16.11
N SER A 170 -4.86 -0.76 15.42
CA SER A 170 -3.51 -0.84 15.99
C SER A 170 -2.98 0.54 16.41
N ILE A 171 -3.20 1.56 15.58
CA ILE A 171 -2.84 2.96 15.88
C ILE A 171 -3.64 3.46 17.09
N GLN A 172 -4.96 3.30 17.08
CA GLN A 172 -5.83 3.72 18.19
C GLN A 172 -5.43 3.06 19.50
N SER A 173 -5.11 1.77 19.49
CA SER A 173 -4.67 1.04 20.68
C SER A 173 -3.33 1.57 21.20
N ARG A 174 -2.29 1.61 20.37
CA ARG A 174 -0.94 2.04 20.79
C ARG A 174 -0.87 3.51 21.22
N CYS A 175 -1.61 4.39 20.55
CA CYS A 175 -1.64 5.81 20.90
C CYS A 175 -2.26 6.08 22.29
N ARG A 176 -2.99 5.13 22.89
CA ARG A 176 -3.58 5.27 24.23
C ARG A 176 -2.60 4.99 25.37
N TYR A 177 -1.54 4.21 25.15
CA TYR A 177 -0.66 3.72 26.22
C TYR A 177 0.58 4.61 26.49
N GLY A 178 0.66 5.79 25.86
CA GLY A 178 1.74 6.75 26.11
C GLY A 178 2.34 7.33 24.84
N ARG A 179 3.52 7.94 24.95
CA ARG A 179 4.28 8.48 23.81
C ARG A 179 4.92 7.32 23.04
N LEU A 180 4.71 7.28 21.73
CA LEU A 180 5.31 6.25 20.89
C LEU A 180 6.81 6.47 20.73
N SER A 181 7.57 5.38 20.74
CA SER A 181 8.97 5.39 20.31
C SER A 181 9.07 5.66 18.80
N GLU A 182 10.25 6.09 18.34
CA GLU A 182 10.47 6.30 16.89
C GLU A 182 10.19 5.03 16.07
N GLY A 183 10.63 3.88 16.56
CA GLY A 183 10.41 2.60 15.88
C GLY A 183 8.92 2.27 15.72
N GLU A 184 8.10 2.55 16.73
CA GLU A 184 6.65 2.34 16.65
C GLU A 184 5.98 3.31 15.67
N VAL A 185 6.38 4.59 15.68
CA VAL A 185 5.90 5.57 14.70
C VAL A 185 6.21 5.09 13.29
N VAL A 186 7.44 4.64 13.05
CA VAL A 186 7.88 4.15 11.74
C VAL A 186 7.10 2.90 11.33
N GLN A 187 6.92 1.92 12.22
CA GLN A 187 6.16 0.70 11.93
C GLN A 187 4.69 0.96 11.58
N LEU A 188 4.03 1.87 12.31
CA LEU A 188 2.65 2.24 12.03
C LEU A 188 2.53 3.04 10.73
N SER A 189 3.43 4.00 10.51
CA SER A 189 3.47 4.81 9.28
C SER A 189 3.72 3.94 8.05
N TYR A 190 4.65 2.99 8.18
CA TYR A 190 4.98 2.03 7.13
C TYR A 190 3.80 1.11 6.80
N SER A 191 3.05 0.68 7.82
CA SER A 191 1.84 -0.12 7.60
C SER A 191 0.79 0.64 6.79
N ILE A 192 0.56 1.92 7.11
CA ILE A 192 -0.32 2.79 6.31
C ILE A 192 0.25 2.91 4.89
N PHE A 193 1.54 3.21 4.76
CA PHE A 193 2.21 3.41 3.47
C PHE A 193 2.03 2.22 2.52
N ILE A 194 2.38 1.01 2.95
CA ILE A 194 2.26 -0.19 2.11
C ILE A 194 0.80 -0.48 1.77
N SER A 195 -0.09 -0.43 2.75
CA SER A 195 -1.51 -0.71 2.51
C SER A 195 -2.16 0.32 1.60
N PHE A 196 -1.74 1.59 1.69
CA PHE A 196 -2.19 2.67 0.81
C PHE A 196 -1.77 2.41 -0.64
N LEU A 197 -0.50 2.05 -0.86
CA LEU A 197 0.01 1.81 -2.22
C LEU A 197 -0.60 0.59 -2.87
N ASN A 198 -0.79 -0.50 -2.13
CA ASN A 198 -1.41 -1.70 -2.67
C ASN A 198 -2.88 -1.45 -3.00
N LEU A 199 -3.64 -0.84 -2.09
CA LEU A 199 -5.05 -0.51 -2.35
C LEU A 199 -5.20 0.48 -3.53
N LEU A 200 -4.29 1.45 -3.65
CA LEU A 200 -4.26 2.36 -4.80
C LEU A 200 -4.00 1.61 -6.10
N LEU A 201 -3.02 0.71 -6.12
CA LEU A 201 -2.69 -0.06 -7.32
C LEU A 201 -3.87 -0.97 -7.73
N ASP A 202 -4.50 -1.65 -6.77
CA ASP A 202 -5.62 -2.53 -7.05
C ASP A 202 -6.83 -1.73 -7.59
N LEU A 203 -7.12 -0.55 -7.03
CA LEU A 203 -8.15 0.35 -7.56
C LEU A 203 -7.82 0.84 -8.97
N LEU A 204 -6.57 1.25 -9.23
CA LEU A 204 -6.14 1.68 -10.56
C LEU A 204 -6.24 0.53 -11.59
N ARG A 205 -5.84 -0.69 -11.19
CA ARG A 205 -5.96 -1.89 -12.02
C ARG A 205 -7.42 -2.21 -12.33
N PHE A 206 -8.27 -2.21 -11.32
CA PHE A 206 -9.71 -2.45 -11.44
C PHE A 206 -10.37 -1.44 -12.39
N MET A 207 -10.12 -0.15 -12.18
CA MET A 207 -10.66 0.91 -13.05
C MET A 207 -10.14 0.81 -14.47
N SER A 208 -8.87 0.44 -14.66
CA SER A 208 -8.29 0.26 -16.00
C SER A 208 -8.95 -0.88 -16.76
N ILE A 209 -9.31 -1.98 -16.09
CA ILE A 209 -9.96 -3.12 -16.75
C ILE A 209 -11.41 -2.76 -17.12
N ILE A 210 -12.15 -2.13 -16.20
CA ILE A 210 -13.56 -1.76 -16.44
C ILE A 210 -13.68 -0.65 -17.49
N SER A 211 -12.69 0.23 -17.60
CA SER A 211 -12.67 1.25 -18.66
C SER A 211 -12.33 0.67 -20.04
N ASP A 212 -11.76 -0.54 -20.11
CA ASP A 212 -11.44 -1.22 -21.38
C ASP A 212 -12.65 -2.00 -21.93
N ASP A 213 -13.61 -2.37 -21.07
CA ASP A 213 -14.85 -3.08 -21.44
C ASP A 213 -15.99 -2.14 -21.90
N ASN A 214 -15.75 -0.82 -21.96
CA ASN A 214 -16.66 0.20 -22.51
C ASN A 214 -16.08 0.86 -23.77
#